data_AF-A0AAV9C8E9-F1
#
_entry.id   AF-A0AAV9C8E9-F1
#
_cell.length_a   1.000
_cell.length_b   1.000
_cell.length_c   1.000
_cell.angle_alpha   90.00
_cell.angle_beta   90.00
_cell.angle_gamma   90.00
#
_symmetry.space_group_name_H-M   'P 1'
#
loop_
_entity.id
_entity.type
_entity.pdbx_description
1 polymer ?
#
loop_
_entity_poly.entity_id
_entity_poly.type
_entity_poly.pdbx_seq_one_letter_code
_entity_poly.pdbx_strand_id
1 'polypeptide(L)'
;MTWVEHMVAIRALYHLASYDSIFPFVASHEEVLDISIQLASSSLEIVYTLFYKYVDARLSYHRDLLTGGMAGIEMEANKAEEWASQLQCWSLQLINCYALKPEFLPVICTPEFLTELPGMWGGLVHGNSFAGVGLLRTICHHKVGRGAVANFPGIVEALCNISRSSDEWQYTAIEILLLLLQDSRICHKVINTAVPALVDLAEISTLGNHENLGDTIINVLQKCVQRRRRPVPTIHTKELVEEVQNSRKRMELEKNMLNEDLHVNQAAAFFIMLEGNSLLTSGNSADAAARYSEALALCPMRLREERAILYSNRAQCYILLRQPMEAISDATRALCLHNPLNRDAKSLCRRSQAYDMLGLAKECLLDAILFVNECYQTNHPYSPLRPHKVLEHAEKLVKKQMDATWLFREAAIKHGGMICQGEAIDTCGEYADHSEWETASGGDDGNDGIEEPTEGGGGWKDDKER
;
A
#
# COMPACT_ATOMS: atom_id res chain seq x y z
N MET A 1 -34.03 -3.30 -17.06
CA MET A 1 -33.71 -4.12 -15.88
C MET A 1 -33.48 -3.20 -14.69
N THR A 2 -33.87 -3.61 -13.48
CA THR A 2 -33.47 -2.93 -12.24
C THR A 2 -32.00 -3.21 -11.93
N TRP A 3 -31.38 -2.44 -11.04
CA TRP A 3 -29.97 -2.67 -10.65
C TRP A 3 -29.74 -4.06 -10.03
N VAL A 4 -30.73 -4.59 -9.30
CA VAL A 4 -30.72 -5.96 -8.76
C VAL A 4 -30.74 -7.00 -9.89
N GLU A 5 -31.53 -6.79 -10.93
CA GLU A 5 -31.57 -7.67 -12.10
C GLU A 5 -30.25 -7.61 -12.89
N HIS A 6 -29.67 -6.42 -13.09
CA HIS A 6 -28.35 -6.28 -13.71
C HIS A 6 -27.28 -7.04 -12.95
N MET A 7 -27.34 -7.01 -11.62
CA MET A 7 -26.41 -7.72 -10.76
C MET A 7 -26.47 -9.25 -10.96
N VAL A 8 -27.67 -9.82 -10.97
CA VAL A 8 -27.86 -11.26 -11.23
C VAL A 8 -27.41 -11.61 -12.66
N ALA A 9 -27.76 -10.78 -13.64
CA ALA A 9 -27.42 -10.99 -15.04
C ALA A 9 -25.90 -10.96 -15.26
N ILE A 10 -25.20 -9.92 -14.79
CA ILE A 10 -23.74 -9.82 -14.91
C ILE A 10 -23.06 -11.01 -14.25
N ARG A 11 -23.49 -11.39 -13.04
CA ARG A 11 -22.89 -12.53 -12.35
C ARG A 11 -23.03 -13.83 -13.16
N ALA A 12 -24.21 -14.07 -13.73
CA ALA A 12 -24.43 -15.22 -14.60
C ALA A 12 -23.58 -15.16 -15.87
N LEU A 13 -23.54 -14.01 -16.55
CA LEU A 13 -22.75 -13.78 -17.76
C LEU A 13 -21.25 -13.94 -17.50
N TYR A 14 -20.75 -13.43 -16.38
CA TYR A 14 -19.37 -13.65 -15.93
C TYR A 14 -19.06 -15.14 -15.78
N HIS A 15 -19.89 -15.89 -15.05
CA HIS A 15 -19.67 -17.32 -14.88
C HIS A 15 -19.67 -18.06 -16.22
N LEU A 16 -20.54 -17.69 -17.16
CA LEU A 16 -20.53 -18.26 -18.51
C LEU A 16 -19.25 -17.87 -19.29
N ALA A 17 -18.88 -16.59 -19.27
CA ALA A 17 -17.72 -16.05 -19.97
C ALA A 17 -16.38 -16.57 -19.42
N SER A 18 -16.34 -17.03 -18.16
CA SER A 18 -15.13 -17.61 -17.57
C SER A 18 -14.72 -18.95 -18.18
N TYR A 19 -15.60 -19.63 -18.92
CA TYR A 19 -15.28 -20.86 -19.63
C TYR A 19 -14.91 -20.55 -21.08
N ASP A 20 -13.69 -20.92 -21.50
CA ASP A 20 -13.20 -20.67 -22.86
C ASP A 20 -14.11 -21.25 -23.97
N SER A 21 -14.82 -22.35 -23.69
CA SER A 21 -15.76 -22.96 -24.63
C SER A 21 -17.07 -22.19 -24.80
N ILE A 22 -17.47 -21.40 -23.80
CA ILE A 22 -18.74 -20.66 -23.77
C ILE A 22 -18.52 -19.19 -24.13
N PHE A 23 -17.33 -18.65 -23.83
CA PHE A 23 -16.97 -17.25 -24.07
C PHE A 23 -17.37 -16.73 -25.48
N PRO A 24 -17.14 -17.46 -26.59
CA PRO A 24 -17.52 -16.96 -27.93
C PRO A 24 -19.02 -16.66 -28.09
N PHE A 25 -19.89 -17.37 -27.37
CA PHE A 25 -21.34 -17.14 -27.41
C PHE A 25 -21.76 -15.91 -26.60
N VAL A 26 -21.01 -15.61 -25.53
CA VAL A 26 -21.22 -14.36 -24.78
C VAL A 26 -20.69 -13.19 -25.61
N ALA A 27 -19.48 -13.34 -26.16
CA ALA A 27 -18.81 -12.32 -26.95
C ALA A 27 -19.49 -12.02 -28.29
N SER A 28 -20.33 -12.91 -28.83
CA SER A 28 -21.13 -12.63 -30.02
C SER A 28 -22.19 -11.55 -29.80
N HIS A 29 -22.46 -11.19 -28.53
CA HIS A 29 -23.36 -10.10 -28.16
C HIS A 29 -22.52 -8.88 -27.78
N GLU A 30 -22.21 -8.03 -28.77
CA GLU A 30 -21.28 -6.90 -28.62
C GLU A 30 -21.67 -5.94 -27.47
N GLU A 31 -22.98 -5.75 -27.24
CA GLU A 31 -23.53 -4.89 -26.18
C GLU A 31 -23.12 -5.32 -24.76
N VAL A 32 -22.78 -6.61 -24.55
CA VAL A 32 -22.45 -7.14 -23.21
C VAL A 32 -21.21 -6.46 -22.65
N LEU A 33 -20.19 -6.23 -23.49
CA LEU A 33 -18.96 -5.58 -23.05
C LEU A 33 -19.21 -4.12 -22.69
N ASP A 34 -19.92 -3.38 -23.54
CA ASP A 34 -20.24 -1.96 -23.32
C ASP A 34 -21.06 -1.75 -22.05
N ILE A 35 -22.09 -2.57 -21.84
CA ILE A 35 -22.92 -2.53 -20.63
C ILE A 35 -22.08 -2.88 -19.39
N SER A 36 -21.15 -3.83 -19.50
CA SER A 36 -20.27 -4.19 -18.38
C SER A 36 -19.34 -3.04 -18.01
N ILE A 37 -18.75 -2.35 -18.99
CA ILE A 37 -17.92 -1.15 -18.77
C ILE A 37 -18.75 -0.05 -18.11
N GLN A 38 -19.95 0.24 -18.63
CA GLN A 38 -20.84 1.24 -18.05
C GLN A 38 -21.21 0.89 -16.60
N LEU A 39 -21.53 -0.37 -16.31
CA LEU A 39 -21.89 -0.81 -14.95
C LEU A 39 -20.70 -0.79 -14.00
N ALA A 40 -19.48 -1.10 -14.45
CA ALA A 40 -18.28 -0.95 -13.64
C ALA A 40 -18.06 0.51 -13.19
N SER A 41 -18.27 1.48 -14.09
CA SER A 41 -18.12 2.92 -13.80
C SER A 41 -19.29 3.52 -13.01
N SER A 42 -20.52 3.06 -13.26
CA SER A 42 -21.74 3.73 -12.74
C SER A 42 -22.50 2.96 -11.66
N SER A 43 -22.11 1.73 -11.31
CA SER A 43 -22.82 0.90 -10.33
C SER A 43 -23.08 1.63 -9.01
N LEU A 44 -22.07 2.31 -8.46
CA LEU A 44 -22.19 3.07 -7.21
C LEU A 44 -23.22 4.19 -7.34
N GLU A 45 -23.18 4.95 -8.44
CA GLU A 45 -24.15 6.03 -8.70
C GLU A 45 -25.57 5.49 -8.92
N ILE A 46 -25.71 4.37 -9.64
CA ILE A 46 -27.00 3.71 -9.90
C ILE A 46 -27.63 3.25 -8.58
N VAL A 47 -26.90 2.52 -7.74
CA VAL A 47 -27.43 2.03 -6.47
C VAL A 47 -27.72 3.19 -5.51
N TYR A 48 -26.86 4.21 -5.50
CA TYR A 48 -27.08 5.39 -4.67
C TYR A 48 -28.40 6.09 -5.03
N THR A 49 -28.60 6.40 -6.30
CA THR A 49 -29.76 7.16 -6.78
C THR A 49 -31.06 6.36 -6.74
N LEU A 50 -31.02 5.07 -7.07
CA LEU A 50 -32.22 4.24 -7.16
C LEU A 50 -32.64 3.58 -5.85
N PHE A 51 -31.73 3.41 -4.89
CA PHE A 51 -32.02 2.69 -3.64
C PHE A 51 -31.56 3.43 -2.39
N TYR A 52 -30.34 3.96 -2.35
CA TYR A 52 -29.78 4.53 -1.12
C TYR A 52 -30.47 5.84 -0.73
N LYS A 53 -30.53 6.81 -1.66
CA LYS A 53 -30.95 8.20 -1.42
C LYS A 53 -32.43 8.33 -1.06
N TYR A 54 -33.31 7.59 -1.72
CA TYR A 54 -34.75 7.71 -1.55
C TYR A 54 -35.33 6.50 -0.83
N VAL A 55 -35.23 6.49 0.51
CA VAL A 55 -35.70 5.39 1.36
C VAL A 55 -37.16 5.03 1.08
N ASP A 56 -38.02 6.03 0.89
CA ASP A 56 -39.45 5.86 0.64
C ASP A 56 -39.76 5.27 -0.75
N ALA A 57 -38.82 5.34 -1.69
CA ALA A 57 -38.97 4.83 -3.05
C ALA A 57 -38.44 3.40 -3.24
N ARG A 58 -37.92 2.76 -2.17
CA ARG A 58 -37.37 1.40 -2.22
C ARG A 58 -38.46 0.38 -2.54
N LEU A 59 -38.27 -0.39 -3.61
CA LEU A 59 -39.17 -1.48 -3.97
C LEU A 59 -39.12 -2.59 -2.92
N SER A 60 -40.28 -3.14 -2.56
CA SER A 60 -40.40 -4.15 -1.49
C SER A 60 -39.51 -5.36 -1.74
N TYR A 61 -39.54 -5.90 -2.96
CA TYR A 61 -38.75 -7.08 -3.31
C TYR A 61 -37.23 -6.83 -3.30
N HIS A 62 -36.77 -5.59 -3.54
CA HIS A 62 -35.35 -5.25 -3.39
C HIS A 62 -34.93 -5.36 -1.93
N ARG A 63 -35.72 -4.79 -1.02
CA ARG A 63 -35.46 -4.87 0.43
C ARG A 63 -35.45 -6.33 0.89
N ASP A 64 -36.48 -7.08 0.54
CA ASP A 64 -36.64 -8.47 0.96
C ASP A 64 -35.47 -9.35 0.48
N LEU A 65 -34.99 -9.12 -0.75
CA LEU A 65 -33.85 -9.85 -1.31
C LEU A 65 -32.52 -9.45 -0.66
N LEU A 66 -32.31 -8.15 -0.39
CA LEU A 66 -31.09 -7.62 0.21
C LEU A 66 -30.90 -8.08 1.66
N THR A 67 -31.99 -8.08 2.43
CA THR A 67 -31.93 -8.31 3.88
C THR A 67 -32.41 -9.70 4.29
N GLY A 68 -32.88 -10.53 3.35
CA GLY A 68 -33.47 -11.83 3.66
C GLY A 68 -34.74 -11.72 4.51
N GLY A 69 -35.49 -10.62 4.37
CA GLY A 69 -36.71 -10.34 5.13
C GLY A 69 -36.50 -9.68 6.49
N MET A 70 -35.25 -9.36 6.88
CA MET A 70 -34.98 -8.56 8.08
C MET A 70 -35.15 -7.07 7.76
N ALA A 71 -36.13 -6.40 8.37
CA ALA A 71 -36.40 -4.98 8.11
C ALA A 71 -35.46 -4.07 8.92
N GLY A 72 -34.99 -2.99 8.32
CA GLY A 72 -34.21 -1.95 9.01
C GLY A 72 -33.46 -1.03 8.06
N ILE A 73 -33.66 0.29 8.20
CA ILE A 73 -33.10 1.30 7.26
C ILE A 73 -31.57 1.24 7.19
N GLU A 74 -30.91 1.07 8.33
CA GLU A 74 -29.45 0.98 8.42
C GLU A 74 -28.92 -0.33 7.79
N MET A 75 -29.56 -1.46 8.07
CA MET A 75 -29.21 -2.74 7.46
C MET A 75 -29.39 -2.71 5.94
N GLU A 76 -30.50 -2.14 5.46
CA GLU A 76 -30.75 -1.94 4.04
C GLU A 76 -29.69 -1.04 3.39
N ALA A 77 -29.28 0.04 4.06
CA ALA A 77 -28.23 0.94 3.57
C ALA A 77 -26.87 0.25 3.47
N ASN A 78 -26.47 -0.49 4.52
CA ASN A 78 -25.22 -1.24 4.53
C ASN A 78 -25.20 -2.34 3.46
N LYS A 79 -26.32 -3.06 3.29
CA LYS A 79 -26.46 -4.07 2.23
C LYS A 79 -26.45 -3.48 0.84
N ALA A 80 -27.03 -2.30 0.65
CA ALA A 80 -26.97 -1.61 -0.63
C ALA A 80 -25.53 -1.21 -1.00
N GLU A 81 -24.76 -0.69 -0.06
CA GLU A 81 -23.34 -0.38 -0.26
C GLU A 81 -22.52 -1.64 -0.60
N GLU A 82 -22.75 -2.73 0.15
CA GLU A 82 -22.13 -4.04 -0.10
C GLU A 82 -22.42 -4.54 -1.53
N TRP A 83 -23.69 -4.50 -1.94
CA TRP A 83 -24.11 -4.99 -3.25
C TRP A 83 -23.68 -4.09 -4.40
N ALA A 84 -23.58 -2.77 -4.18
CA ALA A 84 -23.02 -1.86 -5.17
C ALA A 84 -21.55 -2.18 -5.46
N SER A 85 -20.78 -2.44 -4.41
CA SER A 85 -19.39 -2.92 -4.50
C SER A 85 -19.29 -4.28 -5.21
N GLN A 86 -20.18 -5.23 -4.92
CA GLN A 86 -20.23 -6.53 -5.61
C GLN A 86 -20.62 -6.40 -7.09
N LEU A 87 -21.55 -5.51 -7.42
CA LEU A 87 -21.93 -5.22 -8.80
C LEU A 87 -20.73 -4.67 -9.59
N GLN A 88 -19.97 -3.74 -9.01
CA GLN A 88 -18.72 -3.26 -9.62
C GLN A 88 -17.71 -4.40 -9.82
N CYS A 89 -17.51 -5.24 -8.79
CA CYS A 89 -16.61 -6.39 -8.82
C CYS A 89 -16.94 -7.36 -9.96
N TRP A 90 -18.19 -7.81 -10.07
CA TRP A 90 -18.58 -8.75 -11.13
C TRP A 90 -18.53 -8.13 -12.52
N SER A 91 -18.81 -6.83 -12.64
CA SER A 91 -18.65 -6.10 -13.90
C SER A 91 -17.19 -6.11 -14.34
N LEU A 92 -16.27 -5.80 -13.43
CA LEU A 92 -14.82 -5.86 -13.68
C LEU A 92 -14.34 -7.27 -14.02
N GLN A 93 -14.86 -8.31 -13.36
CA GLN A 93 -14.53 -9.70 -13.67
C GLN A 93 -15.01 -10.13 -15.07
N LEU A 94 -16.21 -9.71 -15.48
CA LEU A 94 -16.70 -9.95 -16.83
C LEU A 94 -15.83 -9.23 -17.87
N ILE A 95 -15.49 -7.95 -17.65
CA ILE A 95 -14.57 -7.20 -18.51
C ILE A 95 -13.21 -7.89 -18.58
N ASN A 96 -12.73 -8.46 -17.46
CA ASN A 96 -11.48 -9.20 -17.41
C ASN A 96 -11.48 -10.42 -18.35
N CYS A 97 -12.60 -11.15 -18.47
CA CYS A 97 -12.72 -12.25 -19.44
C CYS A 97 -12.49 -11.77 -20.88
N TYR A 98 -13.00 -10.59 -21.23
CA TYR A 98 -12.75 -9.95 -22.53
C TYR A 98 -11.30 -9.45 -22.65
N ALA A 99 -10.75 -8.83 -21.61
CA ALA A 99 -9.40 -8.27 -21.59
C ALA A 99 -8.29 -9.32 -21.80
N LEU A 100 -8.56 -10.59 -21.48
CA LEU A 100 -7.67 -11.72 -21.77
C LEU A 100 -7.49 -11.97 -23.28
N LYS A 101 -8.40 -11.48 -24.12
CA LYS A 101 -8.31 -11.62 -25.58
C LYS A 101 -7.93 -10.25 -26.19
N PRO A 102 -6.79 -10.15 -26.91
CA PRO A 102 -6.22 -8.87 -27.33
C PRO A 102 -7.12 -8.06 -28.29
N GLU A 103 -8.04 -8.70 -29.01
CA GLU A 103 -8.98 -8.08 -29.92
C GLU A 103 -9.98 -7.12 -29.24
N PHE A 104 -10.29 -7.30 -27.95
CA PHE A 104 -11.22 -6.42 -27.22
C PHE A 104 -10.53 -5.25 -26.52
N LEU A 105 -9.18 -5.26 -26.44
CA LEU A 105 -8.44 -4.19 -25.76
C LEU A 105 -8.69 -2.79 -26.32
N PRO A 106 -8.87 -2.56 -27.64
CA PRO A 106 -9.19 -1.23 -28.17
C PRO A 106 -10.53 -0.68 -27.64
N VAL A 107 -11.50 -1.56 -27.35
CA VAL A 107 -12.81 -1.17 -26.78
C VAL A 107 -12.70 -0.92 -25.28
N ILE A 108 -11.91 -1.74 -24.57
CA ILE A 108 -11.73 -1.62 -23.11
C ILE A 108 -10.83 -0.43 -22.75
N CYS A 109 -9.78 -0.16 -23.53
CA CYS A 109 -8.75 0.83 -23.21
C CYS A 109 -9.15 2.26 -23.61
N THR A 110 -10.36 2.69 -23.29
CA THR A 110 -10.77 4.10 -23.47
C THR A 110 -10.14 4.98 -22.39
N PRO A 111 -9.79 6.25 -22.71
CA PRO A 111 -9.24 7.19 -21.74
C PRO A 111 -10.11 7.31 -20.48
N GLU A 112 -11.42 7.45 -20.65
CA GLU A 112 -12.39 7.67 -19.59
C GLU A 112 -12.37 6.49 -18.60
N PHE A 113 -12.53 5.27 -19.12
CA PHE A 113 -12.58 4.07 -18.28
C PHE A 113 -11.23 3.78 -17.59
N LEU A 114 -10.12 3.90 -18.33
CA LEU A 114 -8.80 3.60 -17.77
C LEU A 114 -8.43 4.51 -16.59
N THR A 115 -8.80 5.79 -16.65
CA THR A 115 -8.50 6.73 -15.56
C THR A 115 -9.25 6.44 -14.26
N GLU A 116 -10.40 5.78 -14.34
CA GLU A 116 -11.21 5.41 -13.17
C GLU A 116 -10.72 4.11 -12.50
N LEU A 117 -10.07 3.20 -13.25
CA LEU A 117 -9.70 1.86 -12.77
C LEU A 117 -8.89 1.84 -11.45
N PRO A 118 -7.85 2.67 -11.24
CA PRO A 118 -7.15 2.68 -9.95
C PRO A 118 -8.06 3.06 -8.77
N GLY A 119 -9.13 3.81 -9.04
CA GLY A 119 -10.14 4.22 -8.07
C GLY A 119 -11.21 3.17 -7.77
N MET A 120 -11.31 2.10 -8.56
CA MET A 120 -12.34 1.08 -8.38
C MET A 120 -11.91 0.02 -7.36
N TRP A 121 -12.51 0.06 -6.16
CA TRP A 121 -12.23 -0.89 -5.08
C TRP A 121 -12.63 -2.32 -5.43
N GLY A 122 -13.65 -2.50 -6.28
CA GLY A 122 -14.23 -3.82 -6.50
C GLY A 122 -14.99 -4.30 -5.27
N GLY A 123 -14.92 -5.60 -4.96
CA GLY A 123 -15.65 -6.20 -3.84
C GLY A 123 -14.98 -5.98 -2.48
N LEU A 124 -15.60 -5.25 -1.56
CA LEU A 124 -15.02 -4.99 -0.23
C LEU A 124 -15.18 -6.15 0.76
N VAL A 125 -16.01 -7.14 0.45
CA VAL A 125 -16.44 -8.20 1.38
C VAL A 125 -15.43 -9.36 1.47
N HIS A 126 -14.64 -9.57 0.42
CA HIS A 126 -13.65 -10.64 0.37
C HIS A 126 -12.30 -10.07 -0.05
N GLY A 127 -11.23 -10.35 0.71
CA GLY A 127 -9.88 -9.87 0.42
C GLY A 127 -9.32 -10.29 -0.95
N ASN A 128 -9.95 -11.27 -1.61
CA ASN A 128 -9.61 -11.71 -2.97
C ASN A 128 -10.56 -11.18 -4.06
N SER A 129 -11.44 -10.24 -3.73
CA SER A 129 -12.38 -9.69 -4.71
C SER A 129 -11.63 -8.95 -5.80
N PHE A 130 -12.09 -9.07 -7.03
CA PHE A 130 -11.41 -8.45 -8.16
C PHE A 130 -11.67 -6.94 -8.19
N ALA A 131 -10.59 -6.15 -8.27
CA ALA A 131 -10.62 -4.68 -8.30
C ALA A 131 -10.08 -4.14 -9.63
N GLY A 132 -10.15 -2.83 -9.82
CA GLY A 132 -9.66 -2.20 -11.05
C GLY A 132 -8.15 -2.39 -11.28
N VAL A 133 -7.35 -2.47 -10.20
CA VAL A 133 -5.91 -2.83 -10.29
C VAL A 133 -5.70 -4.23 -10.87
N GLY A 134 -6.56 -5.19 -10.51
CA GLY A 134 -6.56 -6.53 -11.09
C GLY A 134 -6.84 -6.53 -12.60
N LEU A 135 -7.77 -5.67 -13.06
CA LEU A 135 -8.03 -5.50 -14.49
C LEU A 135 -6.86 -4.83 -15.21
N LEU A 136 -6.25 -3.80 -14.61
CA LEU A 136 -5.05 -3.14 -15.13
C LEU A 136 -3.90 -4.13 -15.31
N ARG A 137 -3.74 -5.10 -14.40
CA ARG A 137 -2.76 -6.18 -14.54
C ARG A 137 -3.00 -6.99 -15.80
N THR A 138 -4.22 -7.47 -16.03
CA THR A 138 -4.59 -8.21 -17.25
C THR A 138 -4.32 -7.39 -18.51
N ILE A 139 -4.75 -6.13 -18.53
CA ILE A 139 -4.49 -5.21 -19.65
C ILE A 139 -2.98 -5.07 -19.90
N CYS A 140 -2.17 -4.92 -18.85
CA CYS A 140 -0.71 -4.75 -18.94
C CYS A 140 0.07 -6.02 -19.32
N HIS A 141 -0.53 -7.21 -19.28
CA HIS A 141 0.09 -8.41 -19.88
C HIS A 141 0.15 -8.29 -21.41
N HIS A 142 -0.76 -7.54 -22.02
CA HIS A 142 -0.77 -7.31 -23.45
C HIS A 142 0.04 -6.07 -23.87
N LYS A 143 0.73 -6.19 -25.02
CA LYS A 143 1.56 -5.13 -25.60
C LYS A 143 0.78 -3.84 -25.92
N VAL A 144 -0.49 -3.96 -26.28
CA VAL A 144 -1.38 -2.83 -26.62
C VAL A 144 -1.83 -2.14 -25.33
N GLY A 145 -2.26 -2.92 -24.34
CA GLY A 145 -2.70 -2.42 -23.04
C GLY A 145 -1.61 -1.66 -22.29
N ARG A 146 -0.36 -2.16 -22.28
CA ARG A 146 0.78 -1.38 -21.74
C ARG A 146 0.93 -0.02 -22.41
N GLY A 147 0.75 0.03 -23.73
CA GLY A 147 0.77 1.28 -24.50
C GLY A 147 -0.30 2.26 -24.06
N ALA A 148 -1.52 1.76 -23.83
CA ALA A 148 -2.64 2.57 -23.35
C ALA A 148 -2.38 3.10 -21.93
N VAL A 149 -2.03 2.23 -20.97
CA VAL A 149 -1.77 2.62 -19.58
C VAL A 149 -0.62 3.62 -19.47
N ALA A 150 0.48 3.41 -20.19
CA ALA A 150 1.63 4.32 -20.17
C ALA A 150 1.38 5.71 -20.77
N ASN A 151 0.25 5.92 -21.45
CA ASN A 151 -0.12 7.24 -21.98
C ASN A 151 -0.81 8.12 -20.94
N PHE A 152 -1.21 7.58 -19.79
CA PHE A 152 -1.92 8.31 -18.74
C PHE A 152 -1.06 8.37 -17.46
N PRO A 153 -0.33 9.47 -17.23
CA PRO A 153 0.55 9.61 -16.06
C PRO A 153 -0.17 9.40 -14.73
N GLY A 154 -1.42 9.86 -14.60
CA GLY A 154 -2.22 9.69 -13.37
C GLY A 154 -2.46 8.22 -13.00
N ILE A 155 -2.54 7.30 -13.97
CA ILE A 155 -2.63 5.85 -13.69
C ILE A 155 -1.31 5.34 -13.11
N VAL A 156 -0.18 5.79 -13.67
CA VAL A 156 1.15 5.41 -13.20
C VAL A 156 1.40 5.96 -11.79
N GLU A 157 1.00 7.19 -11.51
CA GLU A 157 1.05 7.81 -10.18
C GLU A 157 0.20 7.04 -9.16
N ALA A 158 -1.04 6.68 -9.52
CA ALA A 158 -1.90 5.87 -8.67
C ALA A 158 -1.28 4.49 -8.38
N LEU A 159 -0.72 3.82 -9.40
CA LEU A 159 0.01 2.56 -9.20
C LEU A 159 1.24 2.72 -8.29
N CYS A 160 1.95 3.85 -8.36
CA CYS A 160 3.06 4.15 -7.46
C CYS A 160 2.60 4.33 -6.01
N ASN A 161 1.43 4.92 -5.78
CA ASN A 161 0.84 5.04 -4.45
C ASN A 161 0.41 3.67 -3.92
N ILE A 162 -0.31 2.89 -4.72
CA ILE A 162 -0.76 1.53 -4.36
C ILE A 162 0.43 0.59 -4.12
N SER A 163 1.53 0.71 -4.87
CA SER A 163 2.73 -0.10 -4.63
C SER A 163 3.42 0.21 -3.29
N ARG A 164 3.21 1.41 -2.75
CA ARG A 164 3.78 1.88 -1.48
C ARG A 164 2.77 1.81 -0.34
N SER A 165 1.50 1.49 -0.57
CA SER A 165 0.54 1.28 0.49
C SER A 165 0.63 -0.15 1.03
N SER A 166 0.10 -0.39 2.23
CA SER A 166 -0.03 -1.75 2.79
C SER A 166 -1.29 -2.47 2.27
N ASP A 167 -1.68 -2.21 1.02
CA ASP A 167 -2.84 -2.81 0.37
C ASP A 167 -2.53 -4.25 -0.08
N GLU A 168 -3.53 -5.13 -0.10
CA GLU A 168 -3.43 -6.47 -0.71
C GLU A 168 -3.03 -6.38 -2.20
N TRP A 169 -3.34 -5.26 -2.85
CA TRP A 169 -2.94 -4.97 -4.23
C TRP A 169 -1.49 -4.49 -4.39
N GLN A 170 -0.72 -4.35 -3.30
CA GLN A 170 0.65 -3.84 -3.33
C GLN A 170 1.52 -4.61 -4.35
N TYR A 171 1.54 -5.94 -4.27
CA TYR A 171 2.31 -6.78 -5.19
C TYR A 171 1.85 -6.60 -6.65
N THR A 172 0.53 -6.59 -6.87
CA THR A 172 -0.06 -6.43 -8.22
C THR A 172 0.35 -5.09 -8.83
N ALA A 173 0.36 -4.01 -8.05
CA ALA A 173 0.82 -2.71 -8.50
C ALA A 173 2.32 -2.72 -8.84
N ILE A 174 3.16 -3.33 -8.00
CA ILE A 174 4.60 -3.53 -8.29
C ILE A 174 4.78 -4.30 -9.60
N GLU A 175 4.07 -5.41 -9.79
CA GLU A 175 4.15 -6.22 -11.01
C GLU A 175 3.78 -5.40 -12.25
N ILE A 176 2.70 -4.61 -12.20
CA ILE A 176 2.31 -3.72 -13.31
C ILE A 176 3.43 -2.73 -13.62
N LEU A 177 3.98 -2.04 -12.62
CA LEU A 177 5.07 -1.07 -12.82
C LEU A 177 6.30 -1.74 -13.46
N LEU A 178 6.64 -2.95 -13.02
CA LEU A 178 7.73 -3.73 -13.60
C LEU A 178 7.44 -4.12 -15.06
N LEU A 179 6.22 -4.56 -15.39
CA LEU A 179 5.82 -4.87 -16.77
C LEU A 179 5.93 -3.63 -17.68
N LEU A 180 5.52 -2.46 -17.19
CA LEU A 180 5.61 -1.20 -17.94
C LEU A 180 7.07 -0.80 -18.20
N LEU A 181 7.93 -0.90 -17.18
CA LEU A 181 9.36 -0.60 -17.29
C LEU A 181 10.11 -1.59 -18.20
N GLN A 182 9.76 -2.87 -18.15
CA GLN A 182 10.38 -3.89 -18.98
C GLN A 182 10.08 -3.68 -20.48
N ASP A 183 8.93 -3.09 -20.86
CA ASP A 183 8.58 -2.82 -22.25
C ASP A 183 9.40 -1.66 -22.85
N SER A 184 10.36 -2.01 -23.70
CA SER A 184 11.31 -1.08 -24.33
C SER A 184 10.69 0.02 -25.20
N ARG A 185 9.39 -0.07 -25.53
CA ARG A 185 8.67 0.91 -26.35
C ARG A 185 8.09 2.03 -25.51
N ILE A 186 7.71 1.75 -24.26
CA ILE A 186 6.96 2.66 -23.39
C ILE A 186 7.70 3.04 -22.11
N CYS A 187 8.75 2.31 -21.73
CA CYS A 187 9.55 2.54 -20.52
C CYS A 187 9.91 4.02 -20.30
N HIS A 188 10.31 4.72 -21.36
CA HIS A 188 10.69 6.14 -21.31
C HIS A 188 9.57 7.08 -20.85
N LYS A 189 8.29 6.69 -20.98
CA LYS A 189 7.13 7.49 -20.54
C LYS A 189 6.88 7.36 -19.04
N VAL A 190 7.19 6.20 -18.48
CA VAL A 190 6.83 5.84 -17.10
C VAL A 190 8.02 5.90 -16.15
N ILE A 191 9.25 5.87 -16.67
CA ILE A 191 10.47 5.67 -15.86
C ILE A 191 10.66 6.74 -14.78
N ASN A 192 10.42 8.01 -15.08
CA ASN A 192 10.65 9.08 -14.11
C ASN A 192 9.62 9.04 -12.96
N THR A 193 8.41 8.53 -13.23
CA THR A 193 7.33 8.40 -12.23
C THR A 193 7.47 7.11 -11.41
N ALA A 194 7.77 5.99 -12.07
CA ALA A 194 7.76 4.66 -11.45
C ALA A 194 9.03 4.36 -10.63
N VAL A 195 10.19 4.89 -11.04
CA VAL A 195 11.47 4.55 -10.39
C VAL A 195 11.52 4.97 -8.92
N PRO A 196 11.13 6.20 -8.51
CA PRO A 196 11.16 6.58 -7.09
C PRO A 196 10.40 5.61 -6.20
N ALA A 197 9.17 5.26 -6.57
CA ALA A 197 8.35 4.33 -5.78
C ALA A 197 8.95 2.91 -5.71
N LEU A 198 9.52 2.41 -6.81
CA LEU A 198 10.15 1.08 -6.83
C LEU A 198 11.49 1.05 -6.07
N VAL A 199 12.21 2.17 -6.01
CA VAL A 199 13.44 2.30 -5.22
C VAL A 199 13.16 2.14 -3.73
N ASP A 200 12.06 2.72 -3.24
CA ASP A 200 11.64 2.59 -1.84
C ASP A 200 11.29 1.15 -1.45
N LEU A 201 10.92 0.33 -2.44
CA LEU A 201 10.52 -1.07 -2.30
C LEU A 201 11.67 -2.06 -2.60
N ALA A 202 12.85 -1.57 -2.96
CA ALA A 202 13.96 -2.41 -3.41
C ALA A 202 14.58 -3.30 -2.32
N GLU A 203 14.33 -2.98 -1.04
CA GLU A 203 14.84 -3.74 0.11
C GLU A 203 13.85 -4.82 0.62
N ILE A 204 12.72 -5.03 -0.07
CA ILE A 204 11.77 -6.13 0.24
C ILE A 204 12.44 -7.49 -0.01
N SER A 205 12.44 -8.34 1.01
CA SER A 205 12.89 -9.72 0.92
C SER A 205 11.79 -10.63 0.33
N THR A 206 10.65 -10.72 1.01
CA THR A 206 9.52 -11.57 0.66
C THR A 206 8.21 -10.80 0.77
N LEU A 207 7.35 -10.89 -0.24
CA LEU A 207 5.99 -10.32 -0.22
C LEU A 207 5.00 -11.40 -0.65
N GLY A 208 4.23 -11.93 0.31
CA GLY A 208 3.38 -13.10 0.09
C GLY A 208 4.20 -14.31 -0.38
N ASN A 209 3.86 -14.86 -1.54
CA ASN A 209 4.57 -15.99 -2.15
C ASN A 209 5.77 -15.57 -3.02
N HIS A 210 6.13 -14.28 -3.04
CA HIS A 210 7.15 -13.75 -3.93
C HIS A 210 8.45 -13.46 -3.18
N GLU A 211 9.39 -14.41 -3.27
CA GLU A 211 10.74 -14.28 -2.74
C GLU A 211 11.65 -13.45 -3.66
N ASN A 212 12.63 -12.76 -3.07
CA ASN A 212 13.63 -11.96 -3.78
C ASN A 212 13.00 -10.86 -4.68
N LEU A 213 11.89 -10.29 -4.22
CA LEU A 213 11.19 -9.24 -4.96
C LEU A 213 12.07 -8.00 -5.12
N GLY A 214 12.78 -7.59 -4.07
CA GLY A 214 13.73 -6.49 -4.10
C GLY A 214 14.81 -6.66 -5.19
N ASP A 215 15.44 -7.84 -5.27
CA ASP A 215 16.42 -8.15 -6.32
C ASP A 215 15.80 -8.05 -7.73
N THR A 216 14.56 -8.52 -7.89
CA THR A 216 13.83 -8.43 -9.16
C THR A 216 13.63 -6.97 -9.57
N ILE A 217 13.22 -6.12 -8.63
CA ILE A 217 13.04 -4.68 -8.83
C ILE A 217 14.38 -4.06 -9.28
N ILE A 218 15.46 -4.27 -8.52
CA ILE A 218 16.79 -3.72 -8.80
C ILE A 218 17.27 -4.10 -10.20
N ASN A 219 17.13 -5.38 -10.57
CA ASN A 219 17.55 -5.88 -11.87
C ASN A 219 16.76 -5.23 -13.02
N VAL A 220 15.45 -4.98 -12.84
CA VAL A 220 14.63 -4.28 -13.83
C VAL A 220 15.04 -2.80 -13.95
N LEU A 221 15.21 -2.11 -12.82
CA LEU A 221 15.63 -0.71 -12.79
C LEU A 221 16.97 -0.48 -13.50
N GLN A 222 17.96 -1.34 -13.22
CA GLN A 222 19.27 -1.31 -13.87
C GLN A 222 19.16 -1.47 -15.39
N LYS A 223 18.39 -2.47 -15.85
CA LYS A 223 18.16 -2.70 -17.29
C LYS A 223 17.46 -1.51 -17.96
N CYS A 224 16.58 -0.81 -17.23
CA CYS A 224 15.86 0.34 -17.76
C CYS A 224 16.77 1.55 -17.99
N VAL A 225 17.62 1.89 -17.01
CA VAL A 225 18.55 3.04 -17.12
C VAL A 225 19.64 2.81 -18.16
N GLN A 226 20.08 1.56 -18.37
CA GLN A 226 21.10 1.23 -19.37
C GLN A 226 20.60 1.32 -20.82
N ARG A 227 19.28 1.36 -21.06
CA ARG A 227 18.73 1.46 -22.42
C ARG A 227 18.99 2.84 -23.01
N ARG A 228 19.77 2.90 -24.09
CA ARG A 228 20.10 4.13 -24.84
C ARG A 228 18.96 4.63 -25.74
N ARG A 229 17.72 4.71 -25.25
CA ARG A 229 16.58 5.27 -25.99
C ARG A 229 16.17 6.63 -25.42
N ARG A 230 15.77 7.54 -26.31
CA ARG A 230 15.20 8.84 -25.94
C ARG A 230 13.70 8.70 -25.60
N PRO A 231 13.16 9.57 -24.73
CA PRO A 231 13.85 10.50 -23.84
C PRO A 231 14.73 9.79 -22.80
N VAL A 232 15.86 10.42 -22.50
CA VAL A 232 16.83 9.93 -21.53
C VAL A 232 16.22 10.07 -20.13
N PRO A 233 16.41 9.09 -19.22
CA PRO A 233 15.96 9.23 -17.83
C PRO A 233 16.53 10.50 -17.19
N THR A 234 15.79 11.14 -16.29
CA THR A 234 16.28 12.34 -15.60
C THR A 234 17.55 12.01 -14.80
N ILE A 235 18.35 13.05 -14.50
CA ILE A 235 19.55 12.90 -13.66
C ILE A 235 19.17 12.28 -12.31
N HIS A 236 18.14 12.82 -11.67
CA HIS A 236 17.61 12.31 -10.41
C HIS A 236 17.22 10.81 -10.47
N THR A 237 16.52 10.39 -11.53
CA THR A 237 16.17 8.97 -11.73
C THR A 237 17.41 8.07 -11.83
N LYS A 238 18.50 8.55 -12.43
CA LYS A 238 19.75 7.78 -12.50
C LYS A 238 20.44 7.69 -11.15
N GLU A 239 20.49 8.81 -10.42
CA GLU A 239 21.05 8.88 -9.07
C GLU A 239 20.35 7.89 -8.12
N LEU A 240 19.01 7.83 -8.15
CA LEU A 240 18.23 6.87 -7.35
C LEU A 240 18.55 5.40 -7.70
N VAL A 241 18.71 5.08 -8.99
CA VAL A 241 19.05 3.71 -9.41
C VAL A 241 20.49 3.37 -9.05
N GLU A 242 21.41 4.34 -9.08
CA GLU A 242 22.78 4.19 -8.63
C GLU A 242 22.87 4.01 -7.10
N GLU A 243 22.06 4.74 -6.32
CA GLU A 243 21.94 4.59 -4.87
C GLU A 243 21.64 3.15 -4.49
N VAL A 244 20.58 2.56 -5.06
CA VAL A 244 20.18 1.18 -4.74
C VAL A 244 21.22 0.15 -5.20
N GLN A 245 21.87 0.38 -6.33
CA GLN A 245 22.98 -0.47 -6.77
C GLN A 245 24.17 -0.40 -5.82
N ASN A 246 24.48 0.78 -5.30
CA ASN A 246 25.56 0.96 -4.33
C ASN A 246 25.21 0.31 -2.99
N SER A 247 23.96 0.40 -2.54
CA SER A 247 23.45 -0.35 -1.37
C SER A 247 23.64 -1.86 -1.54
N ARG A 248 23.32 -2.41 -2.72
CA ARG A 248 23.55 -3.83 -3.03
C ARG A 248 25.03 -4.22 -3.01
N LYS A 249 25.90 -3.40 -3.62
CA LYS A 249 27.36 -3.62 -3.61
C LYS A 249 27.91 -3.55 -2.18
N ARG A 250 27.44 -2.60 -1.38
CA ARG A 250 27.83 -2.43 0.01
C ARG A 250 27.48 -3.68 0.82
N MET A 251 26.26 -4.20 0.67
CA MET A 251 25.87 -5.45 1.32
C MET A 251 26.81 -6.62 0.96
N GLU A 252 27.26 -6.72 -0.28
CA GLU A 252 28.22 -7.75 -0.70
C GLU A 252 29.64 -7.51 -0.14
N LEU A 253 30.08 -6.26 -0.04
CA LEU A 253 31.35 -5.91 0.59
C LEU A 253 31.34 -6.25 2.08
N GLU A 254 30.25 -5.92 2.79
CA GLU A 254 30.06 -6.18 4.21
C GLU A 254 30.09 -7.68 4.57
N LYS A 255 29.71 -8.57 3.65
CA LYS A 255 29.86 -10.04 3.84
C LYS A 255 31.30 -10.47 4.05
N ASN A 256 32.26 -9.72 3.50
CA ASN A 256 33.70 -10.01 3.57
C ASN A 256 34.42 -9.15 4.63
N MET A 257 33.70 -8.27 5.35
CA MET A 257 34.29 -7.44 6.40
C MET A 257 34.49 -8.21 7.70
N LEU A 258 35.46 -7.78 8.50
CA LEU A 258 35.66 -8.30 9.86
C LEU A 258 34.47 -7.90 10.73
N ASN A 259 34.09 -8.80 11.65
CA ASN A 259 32.96 -8.55 12.54
C ASN A 259 33.22 -7.35 13.47
N GLU A 260 34.47 -7.12 13.88
CA GLU A 260 34.88 -5.98 14.70
C GLU A 260 34.57 -4.64 14.02
N ASP A 261 34.92 -4.49 12.74
CA ASP A 261 34.63 -3.26 11.97
C ASP A 261 33.11 -3.03 11.84
N LEU A 262 32.33 -4.09 11.70
CA LEU A 262 30.87 -4.01 11.65
C LEU A 262 30.30 -3.56 13.01
N HIS A 263 30.86 -4.03 14.12
CA HIS A 263 30.47 -3.57 15.47
C HIS A 263 30.85 -2.11 15.72
N VAL A 264 32.03 -1.67 15.26
CA VAL A 264 32.41 -0.24 15.33
C VAL A 264 31.43 0.62 14.54
N ASN A 265 31.07 0.22 13.32
CA ASN A 265 30.09 0.93 12.50
C ASN A 265 28.69 0.94 13.12
N GLN A 266 28.27 -0.17 13.73
CA GLN A 266 27.00 -0.27 14.45
C GLN A 266 26.98 0.68 15.66
N ALA A 267 28.03 0.69 16.48
CA ALA A 267 28.14 1.57 17.64
C ALA A 267 28.16 3.05 17.24
N ALA A 268 28.89 3.40 16.17
CA ALA A 268 28.93 4.76 15.63
C ALA A 268 27.55 5.19 15.11
N ALA A 269 26.87 4.34 14.35
CA ALA A 269 25.52 4.61 13.85
C ALA A 269 24.52 4.79 15.00
N PHE A 270 24.61 3.96 16.06
CA PHE A 270 23.77 4.08 17.25
C PHE A 270 24.02 5.41 17.99
N PHE A 271 25.28 5.81 18.18
CA PHE A 271 25.58 7.09 18.83
C PHE A 271 25.01 8.28 18.06
N ILE A 272 25.17 8.31 16.73
CA ILE A 272 24.62 9.38 15.87
C ILE A 272 23.09 9.36 15.87
N MET A 273 22.47 8.18 15.95
CA MET A 273 21.02 8.04 16.12
C MET A 273 20.55 8.73 17.41
N LEU A 274 21.27 8.55 18.53
CA LEU A 274 20.92 9.21 19.79
C LEU A 274 21.05 10.74 19.70
N GLU A 275 22.06 11.26 18.98
CA GLU A 275 22.16 12.69 18.69
C GLU A 275 20.94 13.19 17.88
N GLY A 276 20.55 12.43 16.84
CA GLY A 276 19.34 12.70 16.05
C GLY A 276 18.07 12.72 16.90
N ASN A 277 17.92 11.76 17.82
CA ASN A 277 16.79 11.71 18.76
C ASN A 277 16.77 12.97 19.66
N SER A 278 17.92 13.38 20.19
CA SER A 278 18.03 14.58 21.03
C SER A 278 17.65 15.87 20.27
N LEU A 279 18.11 16.01 19.03
CA LEU A 279 17.75 17.13 18.16
C LEU A 279 16.25 17.15 17.84
N LEU A 280 15.67 15.98 17.61
CA LEU A 280 14.23 15.83 17.34
C LEU A 280 13.40 16.25 18.55
N THR A 281 13.74 15.80 19.76
CA THR A 281 13.09 16.24 21.01
C THR A 281 13.25 17.75 21.23
N SER A 282 14.37 18.32 20.78
CA SER A 282 14.64 19.76 20.84
C SER A 282 13.91 20.58 19.76
N GLY A 283 13.11 19.94 18.89
CA GLY A 283 12.37 20.58 17.81
C GLY A 283 13.18 20.90 16.56
N ASN A 284 14.45 20.47 16.49
CA ASN A 284 15.33 20.74 15.35
C ASN A 284 15.28 19.59 14.33
N SER A 285 14.15 19.47 13.64
CA SER A 285 13.84 18.35 12.74
C SER A 285 14.76 18.27 11.52
N ALA A 286 15.23 19.40 10.99
CA ALA A 286 16.13 19.41 9.82
C ALA A 286 17.50 18.82 10.15
N ASP A 287 18.09 19.24 11.28
CA ASP A 287 19.38 18.71 11.72
C ASP A 287 19.25 17.24 12.18
N ALA A 288 18.13 16.88 12.80
CA ALA A 288 17.83 15.48 13.13
C ALA A 288 17.78 14.59 11.88
N ALA A 289 17.11 15.04 10.80
CA ALA A 289 17.08 14.31 9.53
C ALA A 289 18.48 14.10 8.92
N ALA A 290 19.35 15.12 9.05
CA ALA A 290 20.74 15.02 8.62
C ALA A 290 21.53 13.98 9.45
N ARG A 291 21.37 13.97 10.78
CA ARG A 291 21.98 12.95 11.66
C ARG A 291 21.50 11.53 11.34
N TYR A 292 20.20 11.31 11.15
CA TYR A 292 19.71 9.98 10.76
C TYR A 292 20.24 9.53 9.40
N SER A 293 20.44 10.45 8.46
CA SER A 293 21.05 10.15 7.16
C SER A 293 22.51 9.70 7.29
N GLU A 294 23.25 10.35 8.19
CA GLU A 294 24.63 9.97 8.53
C GLU A 294 24.67 8.61 9.24
N ALA A 295 23.76 8.37 10.19
CA ALA A 295 23.61 7.08 10.85
C ALA A 295 23.29 5.96 9.83
N LEU A 296 22.38 6.19 8.88
CA LEU A 296 22.07 5.24 7.79
C LEU A 296 23.26 4.96 6.88
N ALA A 297 24.12 5.97 6.67
CA ALA A 297 25.34 5.83 5.88
C ALA A 297 26.40 4.98 6.60
N LEU A 298 26.39 4.89 7.93
CA LEU A 298 27.30 4.04 8.70
C LEU A 298 26.70 2.68 9.05
N CYS A 299 25.40 2.62 9.30
CA CYS A 299 24.69 1.42 9.73
C CYS A 299 24.86 0.27 8.72
N PRO A 300 25.41 -0.89 9.13
CA PRO A 300 25.54 -2.07 8.28
C PRO A 300 24.23 -2.48 7.61
N MET A 301 24.27 -2.88 6.34
CA MET A 301 23.10 -3.28 5.54
C MET A 301 22.38 -4.52 6.10
N ARG A 302 23.10 -5.39 6.83
CA ARG A 302 22.53 -6.57 7.48
C ARG A 302 21.65 -6.25 8.69
N LEU A 303 21.81 -5.08 9.30
CA LEU A 303 21.09 -4.63 10.49
C LEU A 303 19.75 -4.02 10.08
N ARG A 304 18.84 -4.86 9.58
CA ARG A 304 17.57 -4.43 8.97
C ARG A 304 16.69 -3.69 9.97
N GLU A 305 16.63 -4.16 11.21
CA GLU A 305 15.78 -3.57 12.26
C GLU A 305 16.28 -2.17 12.65
N GLU A 306 17.58 -2.00 12.88
CA GLU A 306 18.17 -0.70 13.19
C GLU A 306 18.01 0.29 12.04
N ARG A 307 18.18 -0.17 10.79
CA ARG A 307 17.90 0.64 9.61
C ARG A 307 16.43 1.03 9.50
N ALA A 308 15.51 0.12 9.81
CA ALA A 308 14.08 0.41 9.83
C ALA A 308 13.75 1.53 10.83
N ILE A 309 14.34 1.48 12.04
CA ILE A 309 14.18 2.52 13.06
C ILE A 309 14.69 3.87 12.54
N LEU A 310 15.88 3.91 11.94
CA LEU A 310 16.47 5.13 11.40
C LEU A 310 15.61 5.75 10.28
N TYR A 311 15.15 4.95 9.32
CA TYR A 311 14.24 5.42 8.28
C TYR A 311 12.93 5.93 8.89
N SER A 312 12.35 5.20 9.84
CA SER A 312 11.11 5.63 10.49
C SER A 312 11.28 6.96 11.21
N ASN A 313 12.37 7.16 11.96
CA ASN A 313 12.62 8.41 12.68
C ASN A 313 12.93 9.59 11.73
N ARG A 314 13.59 9.32 10.60
CA ARG A 314 13.78 10.34 9.56
C ARG A 314 12.47 10.68 8.84
N ALA A 315 11.56 9.73 8.65
CA ALA A 315 10.20 9.99 8.17
C ALA A 315 9.45 10.96 9.10
N GLN A 316 9.58 10.79 10.43
CA GLN A 316 9.02 11.75 11.40
C GLN A 316 9.54 13.17 11.19
N CYS A 317 10.85 13.31 10.95
CA CYS A 317 11.44 14.61 10.68
C CYS A 317 10.81 15.25 9.43
N TYR A 318 10.60 14.47 8.36
CA TYR A 318 9.97 14.96 7.14
C TYR A 318 8.49 15.35 7.33
N ILE A 319 7.74 14.64 8.17
CA ILE A 319 6.37 15.05 8.54
C ILE A 319 6.38 16.42 9.22
N LEU A 320 7.27 16.60 10.21
CA LEU A 320 7.41 17.88 10.94
C LEU A 320 7.87 19.02 10.02
N LEU A 321 8.68 18.71 9.00
CA LEU A 321 9.13 19.65 7.97
C LEU A 321 8.10 19.89 6.85
N ARG A 322 6.91 19.29 6.93
CA ARG A 322 5.87 19.36 5.91
C ARG A 322 6.32 18.84 4.53
N GLN A 323 7.13 17.79 4.53
CA GLN A 323 7.68 17.09 3.35
C GLN A 323 7.08 15.68 3.23
N PRO A 324 5.81 15.56 2.78
CA PRO A 324 5.09 14.29 2.85
C PRO A 324 5.62 13.23 1.87
N MET A 325 6.20 13.61 0.72
CA MET A 325 6.71 12.65 -0.25
C MET A 325 7.95 11.91 0.29
N GLU A 326 8.84 12.65 0.94
CA GLU A 326 10.03 12.15 1.61
C GLU A 326 9.66 11.28 2.81
N ALA A 327 8.65 11.70 3.59
CA ALA A 327 8.10 10.90 4.69
C ALA A 327 7.53 9.55 4.21
N ILE A 328 6.78 9.52 3.10
CA ILE A 328 6.24 8.27 2.54
C ILE A 328 7.38 7.37 2.07
N SER A 329 8.38 7.92 1.39
CA SER A 329 9.56 7.18 0.94
C SER A 329 10.24 6.47 2.11
N ASP A 330 10.59 7.22 3.16
CA ASP A 330 11.29 6.66 4.31
C ASP A 330 10.43 5.67 5.12
N ALA A 331 9.16 6.00 5.37
CA ALA A 331 8.28 5.09 6.07
C ALA A 331 8.04 3.79 5.29
N THR A 332 8.00 3.86 3.95
CA THR A 332 7.93 2.67 3.09
C THR A 332 9.19 1.83 3.19
N ARG A 333 10.38 2.45 3.14
CA ARG A 333 11.66 1.73 3.33
C ARG A 333 11.73 1.05 4.69
N ALA A 334 11.29 1.71 5.76
CA ALA A 334 11.19 1.12 7.09
C ALA A 334 10.27 -0.12 7.12
N LEU A 335 9.09 -0.02 6.50
CA LEU A 335 8.13 -1.13 6.42
C LEU A 335 8.62 -2.29 5.55
N CYS A 336 9.48 -2.02 4.56
CA CYS A 336 10.14 -3.05 3.75
C CYS A 336 11.20 -3.84 4.53
N LEU A 337 11.81 -3.20 5.54
CA LEU A 337 12.86 -3.79 6.35
C LEU A 337 12.35 -4.59 7.55
N HIS A 338 11.19 -4.19 8.09
CA HIS A 338 10.55 -4.85 9.23
C HIS A 338 10.16 -6.31 8.93
N ASN A 339 10.23 -7.14 9.96
CA ASN A 339 9.76 -8.52 9.91
C ASN A 339 8.82 -8.79 11.08
N PRO A 340 7.54 -9.14 10.86
CA PRO A 340 6.87 -9.36 9.56
C PRO A 340 6.70 -8.09 8.71
N LEU A 341 6.74 -8.20 7.37
CA LEU A 341 6.64 -7.06 6.45
C LEU A 341 5.38 -6.21 6.70
N ASN A 342 5.48 -4.89 6.52
CA ASN A 342 4.36 -3.94 6.64
C ASN A 342 3.66 -3.90 8.02
N ARG A 343 4.36 -4.27 9.10
CA ARG A 343 3.78 -4.38 10.45
C ARG A 343 4.39 -3.43 11.49
N ASP A 344 5.34 -2.57 11.11
CA ASP A 344 5.90 -1.58 12.04
C ASP A 344 4.87 -0.47 12.32
N ALA A 345 4.31 -0.45 13.53
CA ALA A 345 3.24 0.46 13.92
C ALA A 345 3.65 1.94 13.77
N LYS A 346 4.88 2.31 14.15
CA LYS A 346 5.35 3.71 14.04
C LYS A 346 5.41 4.16 12.58
N SER A 347 5.96 3.33 11.70
CA SER A 347 6.06 3.65 10.27
C SER A 347 4.69 3.68 9.59
N LEU A 348 3.76 2.80 9.96
CA LEU A 348 2.36 2.85 9.47
C LEU A 348 1.68 4.16 9.85
N CYS A 349 1.81 4.59 11.12
CA CYS A 349 1.25 5.86 11.59
C CYS A 349 1.88 7.07 10.88
N ARG A 350 3.20 7.07 10.71
CA ARG A 350 3.93 8.14 10.00
C ARG A 350 3.51 8.22 8.53
N ARG A 351 3.38 7.08 7.86
CA ARG A 351 2.97 7.05 6.45
C ARG A 351 1.52 7.44 6.25
N SER A 352 0.61 7.06 7.16
CA SER A 352 -0.80 7.49 7.10
C SER A 352 -0.94 9.00 7.27
N GLN A 353 -0.18 9.62 8.18
CA GLN A 353 -0.13 11.09 8.32
C GLN A 353 0.35 11.76 7.03
N ALA A 354 1.42 11.24 6.42
CA ALA A 354 1.93 11.79 5.18
C ALA A 354 0.94 11.61 3.99
N TYR A 355 0.19 10.50 3.95
CA TYR A 355 -0.90 10.32 2.99
C TYR A 355 -2.07 11.30 3.21
N ASP A 356 -2.44 11.57 4.47
CA ASP A 356 -3.48 12.57 4.78
C ASP A 356 -3.06 13.97 4.28
N MET A 357 -1.80 14.35 4.46
CA MET A 357 -1.25 15.63 3.97
C MET A 357 -1.33 15.76 2.43
N LEU A 358 -1.28 14.64 1.70
CA LEU A 358 -1.42 14.61 0.23
C LEU A 358 -2.87 14.42 -0.25
N GLY A 359 -3.83 14.23 0.66
CA GLY A 359 -5.22 13.92 0.31
C GLY A 359 -5.41 12.52 -0.26
N LEU A 360 -4.47 11.61 -0.04
CA LEU A 360 -4.53 10.21 -0.46
C LEU A 360 -5.34 9.40 0.56
N ALA A 361 -6.65 9.64 0.57
CA ALA A 361 -7.56 9.16 1.62
C ALA A 361 -7.60 7.63 1.75
N LYS A 362 -7.50 6.90 0.63
CA LYS A 362 -7.56 5.43 0.63
C LYS A 362 -6.32 4.83 1.27
N GLU A 363 -5.15 5.26 0.82
CA GLU A 363 -3.86 4.82 1.32
C GLU A 363 -3.70 5.19 2.80
N CYS A 364 -4.15 6.39 3.18
CA CYS A 364 -4.21 6.82 4.57
C CYS A 364 -5.09 5.90 5.43
N LEU A 365 -6.31 5.59 4.98
CA LEU A 365 -7.24 4.72 5.71
C LEU A 365 -6.66 3.32 5.93
N LEU A 366 -6.07 2.72 4.90
CA LEU A 366 -5.51 1.36 4.98
C LEU A 366 -4.36 1.29 6.00
N ASP A 367 -3.42 2.25 5.95
CA ASP A 367 -2.32 2.31 6.91
C ASP A 367 -2.83 2.59 8.33
N ALA A 368 -3.84 3.45 8.49
CA ALA A 368 -4.43 3.75 9.80
C ALA A 368 -5.15 2.54 10.41
N ILE A 369 -5.90 1.77 9.62
CA ILE A 369 -6.55 0.52 10.07
C ILE A 369 -5.49 -0.50 10.50
N LEU A 370 -4.44 -0.69 9.70
CA LEU A 370 -3.36 -1.62 10.05
C LEU A 370 -2.61 -1.17 11.30
N PHE A 371 -2.33 0.13 11.44
CA PHE A 371 -1.73 0.68 12.66
C PHE A 371 -2.56 0.34 13.89
N VAL A 372 -3.88 0.61 13.85
CA VAL A 372 -4.80 0.29 14.94
C VAL A 372 -4.79 -1.22 15.25
N ASN A 373 -4.80 -2.07 14.22
CA ASN A 373 -4.74 -3.52 14.38
C ASN A 373 -3.43 -4.00 15.03
N GLU A 374 -2.29 -3.42 14.67
CA GLU A 374 -0.99 -3.74 15.29
C GLU A 374 -0.97 -3.33 16.76
N CYS A 375 -1.46 -2.13 17.09
CA CYS A 375 -1.59 -1.68 18.48
C CYS A 375 -2.48 -2.62 19.31
N TYR A 376 -3.48 -3.27 18.71
CA TYR A 376 -4.29 -4.26 19.41
C TYR A 376 -3.58 -5.60 19.60
N GLN A 377 -2.75 -6.03 18.65
CA GLN A 377 -2.06 -7.33 18.67
C GLN A 377 -0.84 -7.35 19.61
N THR A 378 -0.10 -6.24 19.73
CA THR A 378 1.08 -6.14 20.62
C THR A 378 0.75 -6.06 22.11
N ASN A 379 -0.52 -6.22 22.49
CA ASN A 379 -1.00 -6.17 23.87
C ASN A 379 -0.64 -7.41 24.68
N HIS A 380 0.62 -7.50 25.12
CA HIS A 380 0.97 -8.31 26.29
C HIS A 380 0.47 -7.63 27.58
N PRO A 381 -0.03 -8.36 28.59
CA PRO A 381 -0.59 -7.79 29.83
C PRO A 381 0.37 -6.96 30.69
N TYR A 382 1.64 -6.81 30.30
CA TYR A 382 2.70 -6.17 31.07
C TYR A 382 3.37 -4.96 30.38
N SER A 383 2.89 -4.47 29.23
CA SER A 383 3.44 -3.26 28.62
C SER A 383 2.71 -2.00 29.16
N PRO A 384 3.37 -1.13 29.95
CA PRO A 384 2.69 -0.08 30.73
C PRO A 384 2.53 1.25 29.97
N LEU A 385 2.91 1.36 28.70
CA LEU A 385 2.75 2.61 27.95
C LEU A 385 1.57 2.53 26.97
N ARG A 386 0.37 2.81 27.50
CA ARG A 386 -0.74 3.32 26.67
C ARG A 386 -0.53 4.82 26.46
N PRO A 387 -0.19 5.33 25.28
CA PRO A 387 -0.62 6.66 24.92
C PRO A 387 -2.06 6.53 24.39
N HIS A 388 -3.04 6.50 25.30
CA HIS A 388 -4.47 6.42 24.95
C HIS A 388 -4.84 7.47 23.87
N LYS A 389 -4.18 8.62 23.92
CA LYS A 389 -4.24 9.72 22.96
C LYS A 389 -3.86 9.34 21.51
N VAL A 390 -2.85 8.48 21.31
CA VAL A 390 -2.40 8.07 19.96
C VAL A 390 -3.44 7.17 19.30
N LEU A 391 -4.06 6.27 20.06
CA LEU A 391 -5.14 5.43 19.55
C LEU A 391 -6.41 6.26 19.27
N GLU A 392 -6.77 7.18 20.17
CA GLU A 392 -7.88 8.13 19.92
C GLU A 392 -7.66 8.96 18.66
N HIS A 393 -6.43 9.40 18.43
CA HIS A 393 -6.08 10.14 17.23
C HIS A 393 -6.24 9.26 15.97
N ALA A 394 -5.73 8.03 16.01
CA ALA A 394 -5.87 7.09 14.91
C ALA A 394 -7.34 6.73 14.62
N GLU A 395 -8.18 6.56 15.65
CA GLU A 395 -9.62 6.34 15.48
C GLU A 395 -10.32 7.53 14.81
N LYS A 396 -9.97 8.77 15.21
CA LYS A 396 -10.46 9.99 14.53
C LYS A 396 -10.01 10.05 13.08
N LEU A 397 -8.75 9.70 12.81
CA LEU A 397 -8.21 9.65 11.45
C LEU A 397 -8.93 8.60 10.61
N VAL A 398 -9.12 7.39 11.13
CA VAL A 398 -9.89 6.33 10.47
C VAL A 398 -11.29 6.82 10.14
N LYS A 399 -12.00 7.44 11.09
CA LYS A 399 -13.34 7.99 10.84
C LYS A 399 -13.33 9.06 9.74
N LYS A 400 -12.42 10.02 9.81
CA LYS A 400 -12.23 11.07 8.79
C LYS A 400 -12.02 10.46 7.40
N GLN A 401 -11.14 9.47 7.30
CA GLN A 401 -10.84 8.86 6.02
C GLN A 401 -11.96 7.94 5.54
N MET A 402 -12.66 7.21 6.42
CA MET A 402 -13.84 6.42 6.04
C MET A 402 -14.90 7.29 5.38
N ASP A 403 -15.17 8.49 5.93
CA ASP A 403 -16.08 9.46 5.33
C ASP A 403 -15.56 9.97 3.97
N ALA A 404 -14.26 10.20 3.84
CA ALA A 404 -13.61 10.64 2.60
C ALA A 404 -13.55 9.56 1.52
N THR A 405 -13.49 8.28 1.90
CA THR A 405 -13.42 7.11 1.02
C THR A 405 -14.76 6.40 0.82
N TRP A 406 -15.84 6.91 1.42
CA TRP A 406 -17.15 6.31 1.34
C TRP A 406 -17.57 6.04 -0.11
N LEU A 407 -18.05 4.81 -0.40
CA LEU A 407 -18.29 4.37 -1.77
C LEU A 407 -19.30 5.25 -2.52
N PHE A 408 -20.32 5.77 -1.83
CA PHE A 408 -21.31 6.63 -2.46
C PHE A 408 -20.97 8.12 -2.39
N ARG A 409 -19.78 8.51 -1.93
CA ARG A 409 -19.42 9.92 -1.73
C ARG A 409 -19.57 10.75 -3.00
N GLU A 410 -19.03 10.30 -4.12
CA GLU A 410 -19.12 11.03 -5.40
C GLU A 410 -20.57 11.16 -5.88
N ALA A 411 -21.34 10.08 -5.78
CA ALA A 411 -22.76 10.08 -6.11
C ALA A 411 -23.56 11.03 -5.19
N ALA A 412 -23.23 11.07 -3.89
CA ALA A 412 -23.85 11.98 -2.93
C ALA A 412 -23.55 13.44 -3.28
N ILE A 413 -22.29 13.79 -3.60
CA ILE A 413 -21.92 15.15 -4.06
C ILE A 413 -22.74 15.54 -5.30
N LYS A 414 -22.75 14.68 -6.32
CA LYS A 414 -23.39 14.93 -7.61
C LYS A 414 -24.90 15.12 -7.50
N HIS A 415 -25.53 14.39 -6.60
CA HIS A 415 -26.99 14.37 -6.43
C HIS A 415 -27.48 15.17 -5.22
N GLY A 416 -26.64 16.02 -4.62
CA GLY A 416 -27.03 16.91 -3.53
C GLY A 416 -27.42 16.20 -2.23
N GLY A 417 -26.84 15.02 -1.96
CA GLY A 417 -26.95 14.34 -0.68
C GLY A 417 -26.20 15.10 0.42
N MET A 418 -26.67 15.00 1.67
CA MET A 418 -25.90 15.48 2.82
C MET A 418 -24.64 14.65 2.96
N ILE A 419 -23.50 15.32 2.98
CA ILE A 419 -22.21 14.74 3.35
C ILE A 419 -21.95 15.23 4.76
N CYS A 420 -21.71 14.33 5.70
CA CYS A 420 -21.14 14.70 6.99
C CYS A 420 -19.75 15.27 6.70
N GLN A 421 -19.64 16.60 6.60
CA GLN A 421 -18.34 17.25 6.65
C GLN A 421 -17.83 17.04 8.07
N GLY A 422 -17.02 16.00 8.27
CA GLY A 422 -16.16 15.94 9.44
C GLY A 422 -15.42 17.27 9.52
N GLU A 423 -15.55 17.97 10.64
CA GLU A 423 -14.87 19.23 10.88
C GLU A 423 -13.40 19.07 10.43
N ALA A 424 -12.91 20.04 9.66
CA ALA A 424 -11.50 20.11 9.31
C ALA A 424 -10.71 20.38 10.60
N ILE A 425 -10.55 19.35 11.42
CA ILE A 425 -9.59 19.35 12.52
C ILE A 425 -8.24 19.42 11.81
N ASP A 426 -7.57 20.55 11.97
CA ASP A 426 -6.18 20.77 11.57
C ASP A 426 -5.30 19.90 12.48
N THR A 427 -5.37 18.58 12.27
CA THR A 427 -4.66 17.57 13.06
C THR A 427 -3.15 17.80 13.02
N CYS A 428 -2.69 18.48 11.97
CA CYS A 428 -1.31 18.79 11.68
C CYS A 428 -0.61 19.65 12.75
N GLY A 429 -1.35 20.27 13.68
CA GLY A 429 -0.83 21.02 14.84
C GLY A 429 -0.79 20.24 16.17
N GLU A 430 -1.57 19.16 16.30
CA GLU A 430 -1.63 18.37 17.55
C GLU A 430 -0.55 17.27 17.63
N TYR A 431 0.06 16.88 16.50
CA TYR A 431 1.11 15.84 16.46
C TYR A 431 2.43 16.21 17.13
N ALA A 432 2.67 17.50 17.39
CA ALA A 432 3.91 17.97 18.02
C ALA A 432 4.00 17.63 19.52
N ASP A 433 2.89 17.29 20.17
CA ASP A 433 2.81 16.99 21.61
C ASP A 433 3.02 15.49 21.94
N HIS A 434 3.62 14.71 21.01
CA HIS A 434 3.77 13.25 21.11
C HIS A 434 5.20 12.77 21.36
N SER A 435 6.10 13.68 21.73
CA SER A 435 7.55 13.42 21.85
C SER A 435 7.91 12.15 22.63
N GLU A 436 7.18 11.82 23.71
CA GLU A 436 7.49 10.68 24.59
C GLU A 436 7.31 9.30 23.91
N TRP A 437 6.27 9.12 23.07
CA TRP A 437 6.06 7.87 22.31
C TRP A 437 6.97 7.78 21.09
N GLU A 438 7.31 8.92 20.49
CA GLU A 438 8.05 8.99 19.24
C GLU A 438 9.55 8.72 19.40
N THR A 439 10.15 9.11 20.54
CA THR A 439 11.59 8.92 20.79
C THR A 439 11.96 7.68 21.61
N ALA A 440 10.99 6.98 22.20
CA ALA A 440 11.25 5.71 22.88
C ALA A 440 11.59 4.62 21.85
N SER A 441 12.88 4.46 21.53
CA SER A 441 13.40 3.26 20.85
C SER A 441 13.94 2.29 21.90
N GLY A 442 13.61 1.00 21.74
CA GLY A 442 13.80 -0.08 22.70
C GLY A 442 15.27 -0.38 23.01
N GLY A 443 15.82 0.33 23.98
CA GLY A 443 17.08 0.02 24.62
C GLY A 443 16.86 -0.48 26.04
N ASP A 444 16.11 -1.57 26.23
CA ASP A 444 16.29 -2.48 27.38
C ASP A 444 15.45 -3.75 27.17
N ASP A 445 16.06 -4.77 26.59
CA ASP A 445 15.77 -6.18 26.90
C ASP A 445 17.11 -6.90 26.69
N GLY A 446 18.01 -6.65 27.65
CA GLY A 446 19.34 -7.22 27.71
C GLY A 446 19.30 -8.74 27.71
N ASN A 447 19.86 -9.31 26.66
CA ASN A 447 20.38 -10.67 26.61
C ASN A 447 21.57 -10.78 27.58
N ASP A 448 21.32 -11.10 28.85
CA ASP A 448 22.35 -11.58 29.78
C ASP A 448 22.64 -13.05 29.47
N GLY A 449 23.65 -13.26 28.64
CA GLY A 449 24.17 -14.57 28.28
C GLY A 449 25.63 -14.49 27.87
N ILE A 450 26.45 -13.77 28.66
CA ILE A 450 27.90 -13.86 28.57
C ILE A 450 28.30 -15.19 29.23
N GLU A 451 28.53 -16.23 28.42
CA GLU A 451 29.26 -17.41 28.86
C GLU A 451 30.73 -17.03 29.08
N GLU A 452 31.15 -16.92 30.34
CA GLU A 452 32.56 -16.92 30.70
C GLU A 452 33.16 -18.34 30.53
N PRO A 453 34.37 -18.47 29.97
CA PRO A 453 35.03 -19.76 29.80
C PRO A 453 35.64 -20.20 31.13
N THR A 454 35.13 -21.28 31.70
CA THR A 454 35.77 -21.96 32.84
C THR A 454 36.74 -23.04 32.34
N GLU A 455 38.03 -22.71 32.30
CA GLU A 455 39.10 -23.72 32.34
C GLU A 455 39.40 -24.09 33.80
N GLY A 456 39.50 -25.41 34.07
CA GLY A 456 40.48 -25.91 35.02
C GLY A 456 39.97 -26.72 36.23
N GLY A 457 40.25 -28.03 36.18
CA GLY A 457 40.38 -28.91 37.35
C GLY A 457 39.06 -29.48 37.85
N GLY A 458 38.84 -30.80 37.92
CA GLY A 458 39.79 -31.85 38.19
C GLY A 458 39.17 -32.76 39.24
N GLY A 459 38.56 -33.85 38.80
CA GLY A 459 38.70 -35.13 39.47
C GLY A 459 37.58 -35.65 40.38
N TRP A 460 37.24 -36.91 40.07
CA TRP A 460 36.90 -38.03 40.96
C TRP A 460 35.43 -38.09 41.41
N LYS A 461 34.71 -39.11 40.91
CA LYS A 461 34.24 -40.31 41.66
C LYS A 461 33.06 -39.97 42.59
N ASP A 462 31.98 -40.71 42.68
CA ASP A 462 31.69 -42.12 42.44
C ASP A 462 30.16 -42.25 42.34
N ASP A 463 29.72 -43.28 41.63
CA ASP A 463 28.64 -44.20 41.97
C ASP A 463 27.22 -43.73 42.38
N LYS A 464 26.29 -44.34 41.62
CA LYS A 464 25.10 -45.08 42.05
C LYS A 464 23.73 -44.40 42.06
N GLU A 465 22.91 -44.96 41.18
CA GLU A 465 21.57 -45.53 41.45
C GLU A 465 20.58 -44.65 42.22
N ARG A 466 19.60 -44.10 41.49
CA ARG A 466 18.29 -44.76 41.30
C ARG A 466 17.43 -44.04 40.29
#